data_AF-A0A9P7A4N1-F1
#
_entry.id   AF-A0A9P7A4N1-F1
#
_cell.length_a   1.000
_cell.length_b   1.000
_cell.length_c   1.000
_cell.angle_alpha   90.00
_cell.angle_beta   90.00
_cell.angle_gamma   90.00
#
_symmetry.space_group_name_H-M   'P 1'
#
loop_
_entity.id
_entity.type
_entity.pdbx_description
1 polymer ?
#
loop_
_entity_poly.entity_id
_entity_poly.type
_entity_poly.pdbx_seq_one_letter_code
_entity_poly.pdbx_strand_id
1 'polypeptide(L)'
;MLTCHGSCDSINLDGTTKLSTQERGTYGHAQKMWASMTYAFGKLNGLGNMPWHESDVDATLVSNPSISVEVSSFMCSLRRHKVQAGEVAYSARAIMLEILLKLYHHNRLPENWTVQPYQPGERKSIGGSGTAQSLDHWGGGRVRRLLHAAYTVAFLCMLRFDEVLKIQVHDLCVVDNQVVLYLPFRKTHQNGGLFNLYSNCEP
;
A
#
# COMPACT_ATOMS: atom_id res chain seq x y z
N MET A 1 -9.25 -24.24 -22.62
CA MET A 1 -7.83 -24.62 -22.77
C MET A 1 -7.00 -23.55 -22.05
N LEU A 2 -6.59 -23.81 -20.81
CA LEU A 2 -5.86 -22.86 -19.96
C LEU A 2 -4.39 -22.81 -20.41
N THR A 3 -4.03 -21.88 -21.28
CA THR A 3 -2.65 -21.71 -21.74
C THR A 3 -1.81 -21.05 -20.64
N CYS A 4 -0.65 -21.67 -20.39
CA CYS A 4 0.32 -21.33 -19.36
C CYS A 4 0.99 -19.96 -19.60
N HIS A 5 0.30 -18.86 -19.25
CA HIS A 5 0.86 -17.50 -19.37
C HIS A 5 2.03 -17.23 -18.41
N GLY A 6 2.26 -18.06 -17.40
CA GLY A 6 3.31 -17.85 -16.39
C GLY A 6 4.76 -18.06 -16.87
N SER A 7 4.98 -18.75 -18.01
CA SER A 7 6.35 -19.04 -18.46
C SER A 7 7.04 -17.88 -19.18
N CYS A 8 6.29 -16.88 -19.65
CA CYS A 8 6.83 -15.79 -20.48
C CYS A 8 7.88 -14.95 -19.74
N ASP A 9 7.85 -14.84 -18.41
CA ASP A 9 8.89 -14.13 -17.65
C ASP A 9 10.24 -14.86 -17.72
N SER A 10 10.23 -16.18 -17.90
CA SER A 10 11.43 -17.03 -17.96
C SER A 10 12.02 -17.18 -19.37
N ILE A 11 11.40 -16.56 -20.39
CA ILE A 11 11.79 -16.68 -21.80
C ILE A 11 12.19 -15.29 -22.32
N ASN A 12 13.21 -15.23 -23.15
CA ASN A 12 13.64 -14.04 -23.88
C ASN A 12 12.81 -13.85 -25.15
N LEU A 13 12.94 -12.69 -25.79
CA LEU A 13 12.21 -12.40 -27.04
C LEU A 13 12.61 -13.31 -28.21
N ASP A 14 13.80 -13.90 -28.14
CA ASP A 14 14.33 -14.89 -29.10
C ASP A 14 13.84 -16.32 -28.82
N GLY A 15 13.03 -16.53 -27.77
CA GLY A 15 12.54 -17.85 -27.36
C GLY A 15 13.52 -18.64 -26.47
N THR A 16 14.70 -18.09 -26.17
CA THR A 16 15.65 -18.76 -25.26
C THR A 16 15.23 -18.61 -23.80
N THR A 17 15.56 -19.58 -22.95
CA THR A 17 15.29 -19.47 -21.52
C THR A 17 16.30 -18.54 -20.84
N LYS A 18 15.79 -17.64 -20.00
CA LYS A 18 16.65 -16.78 -19.17
C LYS A 18 17.41 -17.62 -18.17
N LEU A 19 18.73 -17.43 -18.14
CA LEU A 19 19.61 -18.07 -17.16
C LEU A 19 19.15 -17.76 -15.73
N SER A 20 19.36 -18.69 -14.80
CA SER A 20 19.02 -18.50 -13.39
C SER A 20 19.82 -17.38 -12.71
N THR A 21 20.99 -17.06 -13.26
CA THR A 21 21.90 -15.99 -12.80
C THR A 21 21.49 -14.60 -13.29
N GLN A 22 20.57 -14.51 -14.26
CA GLN A 22 20.12 -13.23 -14.80
C GLN A 22 19.11 -12.59 -13.85
N GLU A 23 19.35 -11.33 -13.47
CA GLU A 23 18.42 -10.56 -12.64
C GLU A 23 17.09 -10.39 -13.40
N ARG A 24 15.99 -10.86 -12.80
CA ARG A 24 14.65 -10.75 -13.38
C ARG A 24 13.93 -9.54 -12.80
N GLY A 25 13.19 -8.83 -13.64
CA GLY A 25 12.37 -7.70 -13.19
C GLY A 25 11.39 -8.11 -12.09
N THR A 26 11.18 -7.22 -11.13
CA THR A 26 10.21 -7.41 -10.03
C THR A 26 8.78 -7.27 -10.55
N TYR A 27 7.81 -7.83 -9.84
CA TYR A 27 6.39 -7.58 -10.14
C TYR A 27 6.08 -6.08 -10.09
N GLY A 28 6.69 -5.35 -9.16
CA GLY A 28 6.56 -3.89 -9.08
C GLY A 28 7.05 -3.15 -10.33
N HIS A 29 8.13 -3.63 -10.96
CA HIS A 29 8.60 -3.08 -12.24
C HIS A 29 7.61 -3.35 -13.37
N ALA A 30 7.11 -4.59 -13.47
CA ALA A 30 6.09 -4.95 -14.46
C ALA A 30 4.80 -4.14 -14.29
N GLN A 31 4.36 -3.90 -13.05
CA GLN A 31 3.17 -3.08 -12.77
C GLN A 31 3.33 -1.63 -13.22
N LYS A 32 4.53 -1.04 -13.04
CA LYS A 32 4.82 0.31 -13.53
C LYS A 32 4.78 0.38 -15.05
N MET A 33 5.45 -0.56 -15.72
CA MET A 33 5.41 -0.70 -17.18
C MET A 33 3.98 -0.83 -17.69
N TRP A 34 3.18 -1.69 -17.05
CA TRP A 34 1.78 -1.91 -17.41
C TRP A 34 0.91 -0.65 -17.25
N ALA A 35 1.08 0.08 -16.15
CA ALA A 35 0.39 1.35 -15.91
C ALA A 35 0.79 2.43 -16.93
N SER A 36 2.08 2.55 -17.24
CA SER A 36 2.59 3.48 -18.25
C SER A 36 2.01 3.18 -19.63
N MET A 37 1.97 1.90 -20.00
CA MET A 37 1.45 1.48 -21.30
C MET A 37 -0.07 1.66 -21.41
N THR A 38 -0.80 1.34 -20.35
CA THR A 38 -2.24 1.62 -20.22
C THR A 38 -2.53 3.11 -20.42
N TYR A 39 -1.73 3.99 -19.78
CA TYR A 39 -1.84 5.44 -19.93
C TYR A 39 -1.52 5.89 -21.36
N ALA A 40 -0.45 5.37 -21.96
CA ALA A 40 -0.05 5.73 -23.32
C ALA A 40 -1.16 5.38 -24.31
N PHE A 41 -1.61 4.13 -24.33
CA PHE A 41 -2.67 3.71 -25.24
C PHE A 41 -4.00 4.40 -24.97
N GLY A 42 -4.39 4.56 -23.69
CA GLY A 42 -5.67 5.17 -23.35
C GLY A 42 -5.72 6.67 -23.65
N LYS A 43 -4.67 7.41 -23.25
CA LYS A 43 -4.68 8.88 -23.28
C LYS A 43 -3.88 9.48 -24.43
N LEU A 44 -2.71 8.93 -24.77
CA LEU A 44 -1.89 9.48 -25.87
C LEU A 44 -2.40 9.01 -27.23
N ASN A 45 -2.77 7.73 -27.34
CA ASN A 45 -3.31 7.15 -28.58
C ASN A 45 -4.84 7.23 -28.67
N GLY A 46 -5.52 7.69 -27.62
CA GLY A 46 -6.98 7.86 -27.62
C GLY A 46 -7.78 6.55 -27.70
N LEU A 47 -7.16 5.40 -27.43
CA LEU A 47 -7.81 4.08 -27.48
C LEU A 47 -8.74 3.83 -26.27
N GLY A 48 -8.82 4.79 -25.35
CA GLY A 48 -9.71 4.76 -24.20
C GLY A 48 -9.34 3.70 -23.17
N ASN A 49 -10.34 3.34 -22.34
CA ASN A 49 -10.19 2.41 -21.23
C ASN A 49 -10.96 1.09 -21.46
N MET A 50 -11.41 0.83 -22.68
CA MET A 50 -12.06 -0.42 -23.01
C MET A 50 -11.02 -1.53 -23.23
N PRO A 51 -11.30 -2.76 -22.77
CA PRO A 51 -10.46 -3.91 -23.07
C PRO A 51 -10.30 -4.10 -24.58
N TRP A 52 -9.14 -4.62 -24.99
CA TRP A 52 -8.90 -4.98 -26.38
C TRP A 52 -9.95 -6.00 -26.84
N HIS A 53 -10.71 -5.68 -27.88
CA HIS A 53 -11.74 -6.54 -28.44
C HIS A 53 -11.80 -6.41 -29.96
N GLU A 54 -12.40 -7.39 -30.61
CA GLU A 54 -12.67 -7.35 -32.04
C GLU A 54 -13.90 -6.48 -32.31
N SER A 55 -13.80 -5.58 -33.29
CA SER A 55 -14.91 -4.75 -33.75
C SER A 55 -15.86 -5.58 -34.59
N ASP A 56 -17.15 -5.57 -34.23
CA ASP A 56 -18.22 -6.27 -34.97
C ASP A 56 -18.38 -5.78 -36.42
N VAL A 57 -17.83 -4.60 -36.76
CA VAL A 57 -18.01 -3.97 -38.07
C VAL A 57 -16.92 -4.37 -39.05
N ASP A 58 -15.66 -4.40 -38.60
CA ASP A 58 -14.50 -4.52 -39.49
C ASP A 58 -13.62 -5.75 -39.18
N ALA A 59 -13.97 -6.57 -38.19
CA ALA A 59 -13.12 -7.66 -37.66
C ALA A 59 -11.70 -7.19 -37.27
N THR A 60 -11.54 -5.89 -37.01
CA THR A 60 -10.28 -5.30 -36.57
C THR A 60 -10.25 -5.27 -35.05
N LEU A 61 -9.06 -5.50 -34.49
CA LEU A 61 -8.86 -5.47 -33.04
C LEU A 61 -8.72 -4.00 -32.59
N VAL A 62 -9.70 -3.51 -31.83
CA VAL A 62 -9.81 -2.10 -31.39
C VAL A 62 -9.70 -1.99 -29.86
N SER A 63 -9.34 -0.81 -29.38
CA SER A 63 -9.20 -0.42 -27.96
C SER A 63 -7.83 -0.71 -27.33
N ASN A 64 -7.74 -0.63 -26.00
CA ASN A 64 -6.47 -0.57 -25.31
C ASN A 64 -5.86 -1.98 -25.13
N PRO A 65 -4.73 -2.26 -25.78
CA PRO A 65 -4.11 -3.57 -25.73
C PRO A 65 -3.56 -3.94 -24.35
N SER A 66 -3.24 -2.94 -23.54
CA SER A 66 -2.74 -3.18 -22.18
C SER A 66 -3.84 -3.67 -21.25
N ILE A 67 -5.11 -3.40 -21.52
CA ILE A 67 -6.24 -3.81 -20.67
C ILE A 67 -6.85 -5.13 -21.20
N SER A 68 -6.16 -5.84 -22.09
CA SER A 68 -6.65 -7.11 -22.62
C SER A 68 -6.74 -8.18 -21.53
N VAL A 69 -7.55 -9.21 -21.79
CA VAL A 69 -7.73 -10.35 -20.87
C VAL A 69 -6.42 -11.12 -20.74
N GLU A 70 -5.66 -11.24 -21.82
CA GLU A 70 -4.37 -11.93 -21.90
C GLU A 70 -3.33 -11.24 -21.00
N VAL A 71 -3.17 -9.91 -21.13
CA VAL A 71 -2.24 -9.13 -20.32
C VAL A 71 -2.64 -9.16 -18.84
N SER A 72 -3.94 -9.05 -18.55
CA SER A 72 -4.45 -9.11 -17.17
C SER A 72 -4.22 -10.48 -16.54
N SER A 73 -4.44 -11.56 -17.29
CA SER A 73 -4.17 -12.94 -16.88
C SER A 73 -2.68 -13.19 -16.65
N PHE A 74 -1.83 -12.67 -17.55
CA PHE A 74 -0.39 -12.68 -17.41
C PHE A 74 0.05 -11.96 -16.12
N MET A 75 -0.42 -10.73 -15.88
CA MET A 75 -0.07 -9.96 -14.68
C MET A 75 -0.51 -10.69 -13.39
N CYS A 76 -1.69 -11.30 -13.37
CA CYS A 76 -2.15 -12.11 -12.25
C CYS A 76 -1.24 -13.33 -12.00
N SER A 77 -0.83 -14.01 -13.06
CA SER A 77 0.05 -15.19 -12.99
C SER A 77 1.46 -14.80 -12.54
N LEU A 78 2.01 -13.73 -13.10
CA LEU A 78 3.31 -13.17 -12.75
C LEU A 78 3.37 -12.81 -11.26
N ARG A 79 2.33 -12.16 -10.73
CA ARG A 79 2.23 -11.84 -9.31
C ARG A 79 2.38 -13.07 -8.43
N ARG A 80 1.66 -14.15 -8.75
CA ARG A 80 1.70 -15.40 -7.97
C ARG A 80 3.08 -16.05 -8.04
N HIS A 81 3.68 -16.11 -9.23
CA HIS A 81 5.02 -16.67 -9.41
C HIS A 81 6.10 -15.89 -8.65
N LYS A 82 6.05 -14.56 -8.69
CA LYS A 82 7.01 -13.72 -7.97
C LYS A 82 6.87 -13.89 -6.45
N VAL A 83 5.64 -13.95 -5.94
CA VAL A 83 5.39 -14.25 -4.52
C VAL A 83 5.90 -15.64 -4.13
N GLN A 84 5.69 -16.66 -4.97
CA GLN A 84 6.25 -18.01 -4.76
C GLN A 84 7.78 -18.02 -4.78
N ALA A 85 8.40 -17.18 -5.61
CA ALA A 85 9.85 -17.00 -5.66
C ALA A 85 10.41 -16.16 -4.48
N GLY A 86 9.56 -15.76 -3.54
CA GLY A 86 9.96 -15.00 -2.35
C GLY A 86 9.95 -13.48 -2.52
N GLU A 87 9.45 -12.95 -3.64
CA GLU A 87 9.22 -11.51 -3.76
C GLU A 87 8.15 -11.08 -2.74
N VAL A 88 8.50 -10.13 -1.88
CA VAL A 88 7.59 -9.63 -0.83
C VAL A 88 6.39 -8.95 -1.49
N ALA A 89 5.19 -9.39 -1.13
CA ALA A 89 3.95 -8.80 -1.66
C ALA A 89 3.90 -7.29 -1.38
N TYR A 90 3.87 -6.50 -2.45
CA TYR A 90 4.04 -5.04 -2.41
C TYR A 90 2.95 -4.28 -1.63
N SER A 91 1.77 -4.89 -1.42
CA SER A 91 0.58 -4.16 -0.93
C SER A 91 0.40 -4.12 0.58
N ALA A 92 1.24 -4.80 1.38
CA ALA A 92 1.05 -4.82 2.82
C ALA A 92 2.36 -5.15 3.54
N ARG A 93 3.26 -4.16 3.70
CA ARG A 93 4.28 -4.27 4.74
C ARG A 93 3.57 -4.20 6.08
N ALA A 94 3.70 -5.26 6.89
CA ALA A 94 3.26 -5.22 8.27
C ALA A 94 4.03 -4.12 9.01
N ILE A 95 3.32 -3.33 9.82
CA ILE A 95 3.97 -2.35 10.68
C ILE A 95 4.69 -3.13 11.78
N MET A 96 6.02 -3.07 11.75
CA MET A 96 6.86 -3.70 12.77
C MET A 96 7.10 -2.74 13.94
N LEU A 97 7.42 -3.32 15.10
CA LEU A 97 7.81 -2.57 16.29
C LEU A 97 8.95 -1.56 16.00
N GLU A 98 9.93 -1.95 15.18
CA GLU A 98 11.03 -1.06 14.76
C GLU A 98 10.54 0.20 14.03
N ILE A 99 9.46 0.10 13.26
CA ILE A 99 8.88 1.22 12.52
C ILE A 99 8.18 2.15 13.51
N LEU A 100 7.41 1.60 14.46
CA LEU A 100 6.77 2.37 15.53
C LEU A 100 7.78 3.11 16.41
N LEU A 101 8.89 2.46 16.77
CA LEU A 101 9.97 3.10 17.54
C LEU A 101 10.60 4.27 16.79
N LYS A 102 10.87 4.10 15.48
CA LYS A 102 11.37 5.20 14.63
C LYS A 102 10.39 6.37 14.57
N LEU A 103 9.09 6.08 14.44
CA LEU A 103 8.01 7.08 14.50
C LEU A 103 7.97 7.81 15.85
N TYR A 104 8.13 7.08 16.95
CA TYR A 104 8.16 7.63 18.30
C TYR A 104 9.33 8.60 18.49
N HIS A 105 10.56 8.18 18.17
CA HIS A 105 11.74 9.02 18.30
C HIS A 105 11.63 10.27 17.43
N HIS A 106 11.19 10.11 16.18
CA HIS A 106 11.00 11.24 15.25
C HIS A 106 9.99 12.25 15.77
N ASN A 107 8.85 11.80 16.29
CA ASN A 107 7.80 12.67 16.82
C ASN A 107 8.18 13.35 18.15
N ARG A 108 9.17 12.81 18.88
CA ARG A 108 9.68 13.37 20.15
C ARG A 108 10.74 14.45 19.97
N LEU A 109 11.29 14.61 18.77
CA LEU A 109 12.22 15.70 18.49
C LEU A 109 11.53 17.07 18.75
N PRO A 110 12.23 18.04 19.37
CA PRO A 110 11.62 19.32 19.78
C PRO A 110 11.01 20.09 18.60
N GLU A 111 11.59 19.95 17.41
CA GLU A 111 11.09 20.56 16.16
C GLU A 111 9.74 19.96 15.75
N ASN A 112 9.51 18.67 16.01
CA ASN A 112 8.31 17.93 15.63
C ASN A 112 7.23 17.92 16.73
N TRP A 113 7.62 18.17 17.97
CA TRP A 113 6.73 18.16 19.13
C TRP A 113 5.76 19.34 19.14
N THR A 114 6.26 20.51 18.73
CA THR A 114 5.48 21.75 18.68
C THR A 114 4.42 21.68 17.58
N VAL A 115 3.16 21.93 17.94
CA VAL A 115 2.07 22.04 16.96
C VAL A 115 2.29 23.33 16.18
N GLN A 116 2.78 23.21 14.95
CA GLN A 116 2.80 24.34 14.02
C GLN A 116 1.38 24.53 13.43
N PRO A 117 0.94 25.79 13.23
CA PRO A 117 -0.31 26.07 12.52
C PRO A 117 -0.25 25.47 11.10
N TYR A 118 -1.40 25.03 10.59
CA TYR A 118 -1.47 24.45 9.26
C TYR A 118 -0.99 25.45 8.21
N GLN A 119 0.08 25.10 7.50
CA GLN A 119 0.52 25.80 6.32
C GLN A 119 0.17 24.93 5.11
N PRO A 120 -0.60 25.43 4.13
CA PRO A 120 -0.82 24.72 2.88
C PRO A 120 0.53 24.44 2.21
N GLY A 121 0.86 23.17 1.99
CA GLY A 121 2.06 22.82 1.24
C GLY A 121 1.95 23.31 -0.20
N GLU A 122 3.03 23.88 -0.74
CA GLU A 122 3.11 24.21 -2.16
C GLU A 122 2.99 22.92 -2.99
N ARG A 123 1.98 22.85 -3.87
CA ARG A 123 1.95 21.80 -4.90
C ARG A 123 3.13 22.05 -5.82
N LYS A 124 4.16 21.19 -5.78
CA LYS A 124 5.25 21.20 -6.76
C LYS A 124 4.67 21.31 -8.17
N SER A 125 5.06 22.35 -8.91
CA SER A 125 4.85 22.40 -10.34
C SER A 125 5.57 21.21 -10.99
N ILE A 126 4.91 20.63 -11.98
CA ILE A 126 5.39 19.49 -12.76
C ILE A 126 6.64 19.95 -13.52
N GLY A 127 7.83 19.81 -12.93
CA GLY A 127 9.09 20.17 -13.62
C GLY A 127 10.33 20.42 -12.76
N GLY A 128 10.21 20.64 -11.45
CA GLY A 128 11.40 20.91 -10.61
C GLY A 128 12.05 19.62 -10.09
N SER A 129 13.36 19.44 -10.35
CA SER A 129 14.16 18.34 -9.82
C SER A 129 13.95 18.20 -8.31
N GLY A 130 13.24 17.15 -7.90
CA GLY A 130 12.81 16.94 -6.52
C GLY A 130 13.99 16.56 -5.64
N THR A 131 14.65 17.53 -5.03
CA THR A 131 15.43 17.30 -3.82
C THR A 131 14.50 16.66 -2.77
N ALA A 132 15.00 15.61 -2.12
CA ALA A 132 14.29 14.76 -1.15
C ALA A 132 13.71 15.51 0.07
N GLN A 133 14.01 16.79 0.22
CA GLN A 133 13.69 17.63 1.37
C GLN A 133 12.18 17.92 1.55
N SER A 134 11.32 17.69 0.55
CA SER A 134 9.88 18.01 0.67
C SER A 134 9.00 16.86 1.18
N LEU A 135 9.55 15.67 1.45
CA LEU A 135 8.79 14.57 2.06
C LEU A 135 8.67 14.72 3.58
N ASP A 136 9.64 15.40 4.21
CA ASP A 136 9.72 15.53 5.67
C ASP A 136 8.63 16.41 6.28
N HIS A 137 7.94 17.22 5.46
CA HIS A 137 6.84 18.09 5.89
C HIS A 137 5.44 17.44 5.76
N TRP A 138 5.35 16.15 5.42
CA TRP A 138 4.04 15.52 5.23
C TRP A 138 3.19 15.45 6.50
N GLY A 139 1.95 15.95 6.43
CA GLY A 139 0.91 15.83 7.46
C GLY A 139 1.08 16.72 8.71
N GLY A 140 2.22 17.38 8.90
CA GLY A 140 2.48 18.21 10.08
C GLY A 140 2.49 17.43 11.41
N GLY A 141 2.83 18.11 12.52
CA GLY A 141 3.01 17.46 13.83
C GLY A 141 1.73 16.86 14.45
N ARG A 142 0.54 17.37 14.10
CA ARG A 142 -0.74 16.83 14.61
C ARG A 142 -1.11 15.51 13.94
N VAL A 143 -1.15 15.47 12.60
CA VAL A 143 -1.54 14.25 11.88
C VAL A 143 -0.51 13.15 12.11
N ARG A 144 0.79 13.48 12.16
CA ARG A 144 1.84 12.48 12.47
C ARG A 144 1.66 11.83 13.84
N ARG A 145 1.29 12.61 14.88
CA ARG A 145 1.00 12.07 16.22
C ARG A 145 -0.28 11.25 16.26
N LEU A 146 -1.32 11.71 15.57
CA LEU A 146 -2.58 10.97 15.46
C LEU A 146 -2.38 9.63 14.75
N LEU A 147 -1.64 9.62 13.63
CA LEU A 147 -1.27 8.41 12.91
C LEU A 147 -0.41 7.48 13.78
N HIS A 148 0.56 8.03 14.52
CA HIS A 148 1.36 7.22 15.43
C HIS A 148 0.51 6.58 16.53
N ALA A 149 -0.41 7.32 17.16
CA ALA A 149 -1.36 6.75 18.13
C ALA A 149 -2.26 5.67 17.48
N ALA A 150 -2.80 5.93 16.30
CA ALA A 150 -3.63 4.99 15.56
C ALA A 150 -2.88 3.69 15.22
N TYR A 151 -1.62 3.79 14.77
CA TYR A 151 -0.79 2.62 14.49
C TYR A 151 -0.44 1.84 15.76
N THR A 152 -0.19 2.51 16.88
CA THR A 152 0.04 1.86 18.17
C THR A 152 -1.20 1.11 18.65
N VAL A 153 -2.39 1.71 18.55
CA VAL A 153 -3.65 1.04 18.87
C VAL A 153 -3.90 -0.15 17.94
N ALA A 154 -3.69 0.04 16.62
CA ALA A 154 -3.80 -1.04 15.64
C ALA A 154 -2.88 -2.22 15.97
N PHE A 155 -1.64 -1.92 16.35
CA PHE A 155 -0.62 -2.92 16.68
C PHE A 155 -0.94 -3.67 17.97
N LEU A 156 -1.30 -2.95 19.05
CA LEU A 156 -1.60 -3.56 20.35
C LEU A 156 -2.89 -4.39 20.34
N CYS A 157 -3.92 -3.90 19.63
CA CYS A 157 -5.23 -4.57 19.57
C CYS A 157 -5.37 -5.50 18.36
N MET A 158 -4.33 -5.64 17.52
CA MET A 158 -4.33 -6.38 16.25
C MET A 158 -5.50 -5.99 15.32
N LEU A 159 -5.87 -4.71 15.35
CA LEU A 159 -6.95 -4.14 14.55
C LEU A 159 -6.45 -3.77 13.15
N ARG A 160 -7.33 -3.89 12.16
CA ARG A 160 -7.11 -3.27 10.85
C ARG A 160 -7.24 -1.75 10.99
N PHE A 161 -6.60 -1.01 10.08
CA PHE A 161 -6.62 0.45 10.17
C PHE A 161 -8.03 1.04 9.98
N ASP A 162 -8.89 0.40 9.19
CA ASP A 162 -10.30 0.78 9.04
C ASP A 162 -11.13 0.54 10.31
N GLU A 163 -10.73 -0.40 11.16
CA GLU A 163 -11.34 -0.66 12.46
C GLU A 163 -10.90 0.43 13.46
N VAL A 164 -9.61 0.80 13.47
CA VAL A 164 -9.10 1.89 14.33
C VAL A 164 -9.76 3.23 14.03
N LEU A 165 -10.03 3.54 12.75
CA LEU A 165 -10.71 4.78 12.37
C LEU A 165 -12.18 4.87 12.84
N LYS A 166 -12.77 3.76 13.30
CA LYS A 166 -14.13 3.73 13.85
C LYS A 166 -14.17 4.02 15.35
N ILE A 167 -13.03 4.02 16.04
CA ILE A 167 -12.95 4.31 17.48
C ILE A 167 -13.35 5.76 17.71
N GLN A 168 -14.28 5.97 18.63
CA GLN A 168 -14.73 7.29 19.04
C GLN A 168 -14.22 7.64 20.44
N VAL A 169 -14.35 8.92 20.82
CA VAL A 169 -13.90 9.39 22.14
C VAL A 169 -14.66 8.69 23.27
N HIS A 170 -15.93 8.34 23.07
CA HIS A 170 -16.72 7.64 24.09
C HIS A 170 -16.29 6.19 24.32
N ASP A 171 -15.52 5.62 23.40
CA ASP A 171 -14.94 4.29 23.53
C ASP A 171 -13.68 4.28 24.41
N LEU A 172 -13.17 5.47 24.77
CA LEU A 172 -11.98 5.64 25.61
C LEU A 172 -12.41 6.07 27.02
N CYS A 173 -12.00 5.31 28.03
CA CYS A 173 -12.16 5.68 29.42
C CYS A 173 -10.80 5.72 30.11
N VAL A 174 -10.58 6.74 30.93
CA VAL A 174 -9.38 6.83 31.76
C VAL A 174 -9.79 6.49 33.19
N VAL A 175 -9.32 5.36 33.69
CA VAL A 175 -9.62 4.86 35.04
C VAL A 175 -8.29 4.56 35.72
N ASP A 176 -8.04 5.13 36.91
CA ASP A 176 -6.85 4.86 37.73
C ASP A 176 -5.53 4.88 36.96
N ASN A 177 -5.33 5.94 36.16
CA ASN A 177 -4.15 6.16 35.33
C ASN A 177 -3.97 5.15 34.17
N GLN A 178 -5.03 4.41 33.83
CA GLN A 178 -5.07 3.46 32.72
C GLN A 178 -6.02 3.96 31.64
N VAL A 179 -5.63 3.76 30.37
CA VAL A 179 -6.51 4.01 29.23
C VAL A 179 -7.18 2.69 28.87
N VAL A 180 -8.47 2.60 29.19
CA VAL A 180 -9.34 1.49 28.82
C VAL A 180 -9.98 1.83 27.48
N LEU A 181 -9.71 0.99 26.48
CA LEU A 181 -10.31 1.08 25.16
C LEU A 181 -11.41 0.03 25.03
N TYR A 182 -12.66 0.49 24.98
CA TYR A 182 -13.81 -0.35 24.65
C TYR A 182 -13.86 -0.51 23.13
N LEU A 183 -13.85 -1.75 22.65
CA LEU A 183 -13.92 -2.04 21.23
C LEU A 183 -15.35 -2.50 20.89
N PRO A 184 -16.20 -1.63 20.31
CA PRO A 184 -17.58 -1.99 19.98
C PRO A 184 -17.69 -2.92 18.75
N PHE A 185 -16.56 -3.20 18.06
CA PHE A 185 -16.51 -4.02 16.84
C PHE A 185 -15.60 -5.26 17.00
N ARG A 186 -16.05 -6.38 16.42
CA ARG A 186 -15.49 -7.73 16.59
C ARG A 186 -14.29 -8.01 15.71
N LYS A 187 -13.39 -8.91 16.17
CA LYS A 187 -12.72 -9.88 15.27
C LYS A 187 -13.23 -11.32 15.40
N THR A 188 -13.67 -11.81 16.57
CA THR A 188 -14.34 -13.13 16.76
C THR A 188 -15.04 -13.21 18.14
N HIS A 189 -16.28 -13.70 18.24
CA HIS A 189 -17.13 -13.70 19.47
C HIS A 189 -17.17 -15.09 20.15
N GLN A 190 -17.33 -15.23 21.48
CA GLN A 190 -18.68 -15.28 22.07
C GLN A 190 -18.97 -14.41 23.30
N ASN A 191 -17.98 -13.90 24.03
CA ASN A 191 -18.16 -12.90 25.10
C ASN A 191 -17.15 -11.77 24.89
N GLY A 192 -17.61 -10.56 24.56
CA GLY A 192 -16.75 -9.40 24.28
C GLY A 192 -15.83 -9.09 25.46
N GLY A 193 -14.52 -9.16 25.24
CA GLY A 193 -13.52 -8.94 26.29
C GLY A 193 -13.09 -7.47 26.39
N LEU A 194 -12.86 -7.02 27.62
CA LEU A 194 -12.17 -5.79 27.97
C LEU A 194 -10.68 -5.91 27.59
N PHE A 195 -10.13 -4.97 26.82
CA PHE A 195 -8.69 -4.95 26.52
C PHE A 195 -8.02 -3.87 27.37
N ASN A 196 -7.36 -4.27 28.45
CA ASN A 196 -6.60 -3.37 29.31
C ASN A 196 -5.20 -3.15 28.74
N LEU A 197 -4.87 -1.91 28.41
CA LEU A 197 -3.53 -1.52 27.99
C LEU A 197 -2.67 -1.28 29.26
N TYR A 198 -1.89 -2.27 29.71
CA TYR A 198 -0.90 -2.07 30.79
C TYR A 198 0.52 -1.95 30.25
N SER A 199 1.26 -1.00 30.83
CA SER A 199 2.69 -1.07 31.07
C SER A 199 2.91 -1.21 32.58
N ASN A 200 3.55 -2.30 33.00
CA ASN A 200 3.83 -2.64 34.40
C ASN A 200 4.57 -1.50 35.12
N CYS A 201 4.09 -1.15 36.30
CA CYS A 201 4.93 -0.65 37.38
C CYS A 201 4.45 -1.33 38.66
N GLU A 202 5.19 -2.36 39.08
CA GLU A 202 5.03 -3.01 40.38
C GLU A 202 5.52 -2.07 41.51
N PRO A 203 5.12 -2.33 42.77
CA PRO A 203 4.87 -1.33 43.83
C PRO A 203 6.09 -0.53 44.32
#